data_AF-A0A370FSL2-F1
#
_entry.id   AF-A0A370FSL2-F1
#
_cell.length_a   1.000
_cell.length_b   1.000
_cell.length_c   1.000
_cell.angle_alpha   90.00
_cell.angle_beta   90.00
_cell.angle_gamma   90.00
#
_symmetry.space_group_name_H-M   'P 1'
#
loop_
_entity.id
_entity.type
_entity.pdbx_description
1 polymer ?
#
loop_
_entity_poly.entity_id
_entity_poly.type
_entity_poly.pdbx_seq_one_letter_code
_entity_poly.pdbx_strand_id
1 'polypeptide(L)'
;MGMRDLLVALHPKPWRERYGEEFRALLDDTDLTLRTLIDVVTHAATQQVRARLTLVLVIVAIVMSASVTYLARQAGLTDNILWAPTTPRRALALSATLAPWAGLLVLAYRRHRKPIGKD
;
A
#
# COMPACT_ATOMS: atom_id res chain seq x y z
N MET A 1 -5.17 0.35 30.41
CA MET A 1 -4.20 0.32 29.29
C MET A 1 -3.29 1.53 29.43
N GLY A 2 -2.00 1.30 29.67
CA GLY A 2 -0.98 2.34 29.66
C GLY A 2 -0.57 2.73 28.24
N MET A 3 0.17 3.83 28.09
CA MET A 3 0.68 4.31 26.78
C MET A 3 1.47 3.22 26.04
N ARG A 4 2.24 2.41 26.77
CA ARG A 4 3.02 1.29 26.20
C ARG A 4 2.12 0.19 25.62
N ASP A 5 1.00 -0.11 26.28
CA ASP A 5 0.01 -1.08 25.76
C ASP A 5 -0.58 -0.60 24.43
N LEU A 6 -0.83 0.71 24.31
CA LEU A 6 -1.31 1.33 23.07
C LEU A 6 -0.27 1.24 21.95
N LEU A 7 1.02 1.46 22.26
CA LEU A 7 2.10 1.34 21.27
C LEU A 7 2.25 -0.09 20.74
N VAL A 8 2.15 -1.09 21.62
CA VAL A 8 2.12 -2.50 21.20
C VAL A 8 0.88 -2.76 20.35
N ALA A 9 -0.29 -2.23 20.74
CA ALA A 9 -1.56 -2.44 20.03
C ALA A 9 -1.61 -1.87 18.61
N LEU A 10 -0.78 -0.86 18.27
CA LEU A 10 -0.64 -0.34 16.89
C LEU A 10 -0.17 -1.41 15.89
N HIS A 11 0.52 -2.43 16.38
CA HIS A 11 1.12 -3.45 15.52
C HIS A 11 0.10 -4.53 15.12
N PRO A 12 0.23 -5.13 13.94
CA PRO A 12 -0.71 -6.14 13.46
C PRO A 12 -0.71 -7.39 14.36
N LYS A 13 -1.88 -8.01 14.54
CA LYS A 13 -2.10 -9.14 15.46
C LYS A 13 -1.06 -10.28 15.34
N PRO A 14 -0.68 -10.76 14.13
CA PRO A 14 0.32 -11.82 14.00
C PRO A 14 1.73 -11.41 14.48
N TRP A 15 2.05 -10.12 14.39
CA TRP A 15 3.31 -9.59 14.91
C TRP A 15 3.26 -9.47 16.43
N ARG A 16 2.14 -9.00 16.98
CA ARG A 16 1.95 -8.89 18.45
C ARG A 16 2.01 -10.24 19.13
N GLU A 17 1.45 -11.28 18.53
CA GLU A 17 1.51 -12.65 19.04
C GLU A 17 2.93 -13.21 19.07
N ARG A 18 3.83 -12.72 18.20
CA ARG A 18 5.20 -13.24 18.09
C ARG A 18 6.25 -12.42 18.84
N TYR A 19 6.09 -11.09 18.88
CA TYR A 19 7.12 -10.16 19.40
C TYR A 19 6.55 -9.15 20.41
N GLY A 20 5.25 -9.20 20.71
CA GLY A 20 4.58 -8.19 21.51
C GLY A 20 5.05 -8.13 22.98
N GLU A 21 5.34 -9.27 23.59
CA GLU A 21 5.89 -9.34 24.95
C GLU A 21 7.31 -8.76 25.03
N GLU A 22 8.21 -9.19 24.14
CA GLU A 22 9.59 -8.70 24.10
C GLU A 22 9.63 -7.19 23.83
N PHE A 23 8.80 -6.72 22.91
CA PHE A 23 8.71 -5.30 22.59
C PHE A 23 8.12 -4.48 23.75
N ARG A 24 7.16 -5.04 24.50
CA ARG A 24 6.64 -4.42 25.72
C ARG A 24 7.76 -4.26 26.77
N ALA A 25 8.55 -5.31 26.99
CA ALA A 25 9.67 -5.27 27.93
C ALA A 25 10.70 -4.20 27.53
N LEU A 26 11.04 -4.13 26.23
CA LEU A 26 11.92 -3.07 25.69
C LEU A 26 11.35 -1.67 25.90
N LEU A 27 10.03 -1.49 25.77
CA LEU A 27 9.37 -0.21 26.03
C LEU A 27 9.37 0.17 27.51
N ASP A 28 9.33 -0.81 28.42
CA ASP A 28 9.41 -0.56 29.86
C ASP A 28 10.80 -0.06 30.28
N ASP A 29 11.85 -0.53 29.63
CA ASP A 29 13.24 -0.09 29.86
C ASP A 29 13.65 1.17 29.07
N THR A 30 12.79 1.65 28.15
CA THR A 30 13.07 2.82 27.30
C THR A 30 12.34 4.06 27.79
N ASP A 31 13.05 5.20 27.83
CA ASP A 31 12.42 6.50 28.05
C ASP A 31 11.46 6.87 26.89
N LEU A 32 10.20 7.09 27.24
CA LEU A 32 9.15 7.46 26.31
C LEU A 32 9.28 8.94 25.92
N THR A 33 10.22 9.22 25.01
CA THR A 33 10.34 10.54 24.38
C THR A 33 9.41 10.67 23.17
N LEU A 34 9.07 11.91 22.78
CA LEU A 34 8.26 12.18 21.59
C LEU A 34 8.87 11.56 20.31
N ARG A 35 10.20 11.54 20.22
CA ARG A 35 10.94 10.93 19.12
C ARG A 35 10.73 9.41 19.07
N THR A 36 10.81 8.74 20.21
CA THR A 36 10.55 7.31 20.35
C THR A 36 9.13 6.96 19.90
N LEU A 37 8.13 7.77 20.29
CA LEU A 37 6.75 7.59 19.86
C LEU A 37 6.61 7.67 18.33
N ILE A 38 7.20 8.67 17.70
CA ILE A 38 7.14 8.85 16.24
C ILE A 38 7.81 7.67 15.52
N ASP A 39 8.95 7.21 16.01
CA ASP A 39 9.68 6.09 15.41
C ASP A 39 8.86 4.79 15.47
N VAL A 40 8.29 4.47 16.64
CA VAL A 40 7.43 3.31 16.84
C VAL A 40 6.19 3.36 15.95
N VAL A 41 5.54 4.53 15.84
CA VAL A 41 4.38 4.72 14.96
C VAL A 41 4.76 4.54 13.49
N THR A 42 5.90 5.09 13.06
CA THR A 42 6.40 4.96 11.68
C THR A 42 6.72 3.50 11.34
N HIS A 43 7.31 2.78 12.30
CA HIS A 43 7.64 1.38 12.14
C HIS A 43 6.37 0.52 12.05
N ALA A 44 5.41 0.74 12.95
CA ALA A 44 4.10 0.08 12.93
C ALA A 44 3.35 0.34 11.62
N ALA A 45 3.33 1.60 11.15
CA ALA A 45 2.71 1.98 9.89
C ALA A 45 3.36 1.26 8.70
N THR A 46 4.69 1.21 8.65
CA THR A 46 5.44 0.49 7.60
C THR A 46 5.10 -1.00 7.60
N GLN A 47 4.99 -1.62 8.77
CA GLN A 47 4.61 -3.02 8.90
C GLN A 47 3.16 -3.27 8.47
N GLN A 48 2.22 -2.39 8.84
CA GLN A 48 0.82 -2.48 8.39
C GLN A 48 0.71 -2.32 6.87
N VAL A 49 1.45 -1.38 6.27
CA VAL A 49 1.51 -1.19 4.82
C VAL A 49 2.08 -2.43 4.14
N ARG A 50 3.15 -3.04 4.66
CA ARG A 50 3.69 -4.30 4.11
C ARG A 50 2.71 -5.46 4.24
N ALA A 51 2.02 -5.58 5.37
CA ALA A 51 1.02 -6.63 5.59
C ALA A 51 -0.18 -6.48 4.62
N ARG A 52 -0.52 -5.23 4.24
CA ARG A 52 -1.65 -4.91 3.37
C ARG A 52 -1.20 -4.34 2.02
N LEU A 53 0.02 -4.65 1.58
CA LEU A 53 0.65 -3.99 0.42
C LEU A 53 -0.21 -4.12 -0.83
N THR A 54 -0.79 -5.29 -1.06
CA THR A 54 -1.71 -5.52 -2.19
C THR A 54 -2.92 -4.59 -2.13
N LEU A 55 -3.54 -4.42 -0.97
CA LEU A 55 -4.68 -3.51 -0.79
C LEU A 55 -4.29 -2.05 -0.99
N VAL A 56 -3.13 -1.63 -0.45
CA VAL A 56 -2.59 -0.27 -0.65
C VAL A 56 -2.35 0.00 -2.14
N LEU A 57 -1.71 -0.94 -2.85
CA LEU A 57 -1.46 -0.80 -4.28
C LEU A 57 -2.75 -0.76 -5.10
N VAL A 58 -3.79 -1.51 -4.72
CA VAL A 58 -5.13 -1.44 -5.35
C VAL A 58 -5.75 -0.06 -5.13
N ILE A 59 -5.72 0.48 -3.91
CA ILE A 59 -6.23 1.83 -3.63
C ILE A 59 -5.48 2.88 -4.45
N VAL A 60 -4.15 2.80 -4.50
CA VAL A 60 -3.33 3.71 -5.32
C VAL A 60 -3.68 3.60 -6.80
N ALA A 61 -3.89 2.39 -7.32
CA ALA A 61 -4.30 2.17 -8.71
C ALA A 61 -5.68 2.78 -9.01
N ILE A 62 -6.64 2.65 -8.10
CA ILE A 62 -7.96 3.28 -8.20
C ILE A 62 -7.82 4.81 -8.24
N VAL A 63 -7.08 5.40 -7.30
CA VAL A 63 -6.89 6.86 -7.22
C VAL A 63 -6.19 7.39 -8.47
N MET A 64 -5.11 6.74 -8.93
CA MET A 64 -4.43 7.09 -10.18
C MET A 64 -5.38 7.05 -11.38
N SER A 65 -6.14 5.95 -11.52
CA SER A 65 -7.08 5.77 -12.62
C SER A 65 -8.19 6.84 -12.61
N ALA A 66 -8.73 7.14 -11.44
CA ALA A 66 -9.74 8.17 -11.25
C ALA A 66 -9.20 9.58 -11.59
N SER A 67 -8.00 9.90 -11.11
CA SER A 67 -7.34 11.19 -11.39
C SER A 67 -7.06 11.38 -12.88
N VAL A 68 -6.54 10.35 -13.57
CA VAL A 68 -6.30 10.40 -15.02
C VAL A 68 -7.61 10.59 -15.78
N THR A 69 -8.67 9.88 -15.37
CA THR A 69 -10.00 10.00 -15.99
C THR A 69 -10.59 11.40 -15.76
N TYR A 70 -10.43 11.95 -14.56
CA TYR A 70 -10.89 13.29 -14.21
C TYR A 70 -10.18 14.37 -15.04
N LEU A 71 -8.84 14.31 -15.13
CA LEU A 71 -8.05 15.24 -15.93
C LEU A 71 -8.37 15.12 -17.42
N ALA A 72 -8.60 13.90 -17.93
CA ALA A 72 -8.99 13.69 -19.33
C ALA A 72 -10.37 14.29 -19.66
N ARG A 73 -11.32 14.22 -18.73
CA ARG A 73 -12.62 14.91 -18.86
C ARG A 73 -12.47 16.42 -18.85
N GLN A 74 -11.71 16.96 -17.89
CA GLN A 74 -11.51 18.41 -17.78
C GLN A 74 -10.80 19.00 -19.01
N ALA A 75 -9.89 18.24 -19.63
CA ALA A 75 -9.21 18.62 -20.87
C ALA A 75 -10.07 18.44 -22.14
N GLY A 76 -11.34 18.04 -22.01
CA GLY A 76 -12.25 17.81 -23.16
C GLY A 76 -11.84 16.64 -24.05
N LEU A 77 -11.00 15.73 -23.56
CA LEU A 77 -10.45 14.64 -24.38
C LEU A 77 -11.43 13.47 -24.55
N THR A 78 -12.32 13.21 -23.58
CA THR A 78 -13.12 11.97 -23.53
C THR A 78 -14.51 12.14 -22.89
N ASP A 79 -15.58 11.81 -23.62
CA ASP A 79 -16.90 11.49 -23.04
C ASP A 79 -17.05 10.00 -22.70
N ASN A 80 -16.28 9.12 -23.37
CA ASN A 80 -16.24 7.68 -23.10
C ASN A 80 -14.87 7.09 -23.52
N ILE A 81 -14.04 6.69 -22.54
CA ILE A 81 -12.67 6.17 -22.76
C ILE A 81 -12.66 4.76 -23.38
N LEU A 82 -13.78 4.02 -23.28
CA LEU A 82 -13.84 2.59 -23.63
C LEU A 82 -14.08 2.32 -25.13
N TRP A 83 -14.38 3.33 -25.94
CA TRP A 83 -14.68 3.16 -27.37
C TRP A 83 -13.60 3.82 -28.24
N ALA A 84 -12.74 2.98 -28.82
CA ALA A 84 -11.72 3.24 -29.84
C ALA A 84 -10.93 4.58 -29.73
N PRO A 85 -9.66 4.57 -29.28
CA PRO A 85 -8.82 5.77 -29.28
C PRO A 85 -8.43 6.15 -30.71
N THR A 86 -9.28 6.93 -31.38
CA THR A 86 -9.05 7.46 -32.73
C THR A 86 -7.94 8.52 -32.79
N THR A 87 -7.45 8.98 -31.63
CA THR A 87 -6.38 9.99 -31.52
C THR A 87 -5.26 9.53 -30.56
N PRO A 88 -3.99 9.88 -30.84
CA PRO A 88 -2.84 9.46 -30.03
C PRO A 88 -2.91 9.93 -28.58
N ARG A 89 -3.54 11.07 -28.30
CA ARG A 89 -3.75 11.58 -26.94
C ARG A 89 -4.71 10.71 -26.12
N ARG A 90 -5.75 10.15 -26.75
CA ARG A 90 -6.67 9.20 -26.09
C ARG A 90 -5.99 7.86 -25.79
N ALA A 91 -5.12 7.41 -26.69
CA ALA A 91 -4.31 6.20 -26.46
C ALA A 91 -3.37 6.35 -25.25
N LEU A 92 -2.75 7.53 -25.07
CA LEU A 92 -1.93 7.81 -23.89
C LEU A 92 -2.75 7.83 -22.59
N ALA A 93 -3.92 8.45 -22.59
CA ALA A 93 -4.80 8.47 -21.41
C ALA A 93 -5.26 7.06 -21.00
N LEU A 94 -5.59 6.21 -21.98
CA LEU A 94 -5.95 4.81 -21.73
C LEU A 94 -4.77 4.01 -21.16
N SER A 95 -3.57 4.15 -21.75
CA SER A 95 -2.35 3.51 -21.24
C SER A 95 -2.02 3.96 -19.82
N ALA A 96 -2.14 5.26 -19.51
CA ALA A 96 -1.90 5.80 -18.17
C ALA A 96 -2.91 5.27 -17.13
N THR A 97 -4.15 5.03 -17.56
CA THR A 97 -5.20 4.45 -16.69
C THR A 97 -4.98 2.96 -16.44
N LEU A 98 -4.48 2.21 -17.44
CA LEU A 98 -4.25 0.77 -17.33
C LEU A 98 -2.90 0.41 -16.70
N ALA A 99 -1.90 1.28 -16.78
CA ALA A 99 -0.55 1.00 -16.28
C ALA A 99 -0.49 0.59 -14.78
N PRO A 100 -1.24 1.21 -13.85
CA PRO A 100 -1.28 0.77 -12.45
C PRO A 100 -1.80 -0.66 -12.28
N TRP A 101 -2.81 -1.06 -13.07
CA TRP A 101 -3.39 -2.40 -13.05
C TRP A 101 -2.46 -3.45 -13.66
N ALA A 102 -1.78 -3.11 -14.76
CA ALA A 102 -0.77 -3.98 -15.35
C ALA A 102 0.39 -4.26 -14.38
N GLY A 103 0.86 -3.23 -13.67
CA GLY A 103 1.87 -3.38 -12.61
C GLY A 103 1.41 -4.31 -11.47
N LEU A 104 0.17 -4.16 -11.01
CA LEU A 104 -0.45 -5.05 -10.02
C LEU A 104 -0.50 -6.51 -10.48
N LEU A 105 -0.91 -6.76 -11.73
CA LEU A 105 -0.97 -8.11 -12.30
C LEU A 105 0.42 -8.75 -12.38
N VAL A 106 1.45 -8.00 -12.79
CA VAL A 106 2.84 -8.49 -12.82
C VAL A 106 3.34 -8.82 -11.41
N LEU A 107 3.05 -7.97 -10.43
CA LEU A 107 3.41 -8.21 -9.02
C LEU A 107 2.71 -9.45 -8.44
N ALA A 108 1.41 -9.60 -8.69
CA ALA A 108 0.65 -10.78 -8.28
C ALA A 108 1.20 -12.05 -8.93
N TYR A 109 1.45 -12.02 -10.24
CA TYR A 109 2.04 -13.13 -10.98
C TYR A 109 3.42 -13.53 -10.43
N ARG A 110 4.31 -12.56 -10.17
CA ARG A 110 5.63 -12.82 -9.57
C ARG A 110 5.54 -13.42 -8.18
N ARG A 111 4.57 -12.98 -7.36
CA ARG A 111 4.36 -13.52 -6.01
C ARG A 111 3.88 -14.97 -6.02
N HIS A 112 3.03 -15.34 -6.98
CA HIS A 112 2.57 -16.71 -7.18
C HIS A 112 3.62 -17.65 -7.79
N ARG A 113 4.61 -17.11 -8.51
CA ARG A 113 5.66 -17.90 -9.17
C ARG A 113 6.86 -18.24 -8.26
N LYS A 114 6.81 -17.98 -6.95
CA LYS A 114 7.84 -18.50 -6.03
C LYS A 114 7.80 -20.05 -6.11
N PRO A 115 8.90 -20.69 -6.54
CA PRO A 115 8.90 -22.12 -6.83
C PRO A 115 8.72 -22.92 -5.54
N ILE A 116 7.82 -23.90 -5.61
CA ILE A 116 7.83 -25.07 -4.74
C ILE A 116 9.19 -25.76 -4.96
N GLY A 117 9.98 -25.88 -3.89
CA GLY A 117 11.08 -26.84 -3.72
C GLY A 117 12.11 -26.99 -4.83
N LYS A 118 13.35 -26.61 -4.53
CA LYS A 118 14.46 -27.53 -4.76
C LYS A 118 15.21 -27.65 -3.44
N ASP A 119 14.91 -28.75 -2.74
CA ASP A 119 15.78 -29.34 -1.73
C ASP A 119 17.12 -29.74 -2.36
#